data_AF-A0A954WDA4-F1
#
_entry.id   AF-A0A954WDA4-F1
#
_cell.length_a   1.000
_cell.length_b   1.000
_cell.length_c   1.000
_cell.angle_alpha   90.00
_cell.angle_beta   90.00
_cell.angle_gamma   90.00
#
_symmetry.space_group_name_H-M   'P 1'
#
loop_
_entity.id
_entity.type
_entity.pdbx_description
1 polymer ?
#
loop_
_entity_poly.entity_id
_entity_poly.type
_entity_poly.pdbx_seq_one_letter_code
_entity_poly.pdbx_strand_id
1 'polypeptide(L)'
;MPDVMVGLTPLERKAAAHEITHYLLSLGDERYSTPAIESEAANRGRETFHTVGCVACHSPRAEDHQELLAENSVPLGKVHEKYSVDGLVAFLENPLQTRPAGRMPQMQLSHWEAIDIASYLLAAPTTASVTEPFPLNADLAAKGKARFTQLGCQQCHSVNSQKPAPTSLALSQLRPNQGCLSDEQGNWPLFQLSDRQRTEMQAALVRTSQDFTSSDHIALTLTGMRCVNCHQRDRLGGVSAERDIYFHTTNPNLGPQGRIPPTLTGVGAKLNPNWMRQVLVAGRTIRPYVTTRMPQYGADNVAHLVELFEQVDHLPDVEYPRFDDQKKL
;
A
#
# COMPACT_ATOMS: atom_id res chain seq x y z
N MET A 1 -6.80 9.92 2.72
CA MET A 1 -8.15 10.42 2.37
C MET A 1 -8.04 11.94 2.33
N PRO A 2 -8.54 12.62 1.28
CA PRO A 2 -8.59 14.07 1.29
C PRO A 2 -9.54 14.59 2.37
N ASP A 3 -9.33 15.82 2.83
CA ASP A 3 -10.30 16.51 3.68
C ASP A 3 -11.46 16.99 2.80
N VAL A 4 -12.64 16.39 2.99
CA VAL A 4 -13.89 16.76 2.29
C VAL A 4 -14.77 17.72 3.09
N MET A 5 -14.34 18.08 4.30
CA MET A 5 -15.09 18.95 5.21
C MET A 5 -14.44 20.32 5.37
N VAL A 6 -13.57 20.72 4.43
CA VAL A 6 -12.80 21.97 4.50
C VAL A 6 -13.69 23.20 4.74
N GLY A 7 -14.82 23.28 4.04
CA GLY A 7 -15.76 24.39 4.15
C GLY A 7 -16.63 24.41 5.42
N LEU A 8 -16.50 23.42 6.32
CA LEU A 8 -17.27 23.36 7.58
C LEU A 8 -16.49 23.99 8.74
N THR A 9 -17.21 24.69 9.62
CA THR A 9 -16.66 25.17 10.90
C THR A 9 -16.27 24.01 11.81
N PRO A 10 -15.40 24.19 12.83
CA PRO A 10 -15.01 23.12 13.74
C PRO A 10 -16.19 22.41 14.43
N LEU A 11 -17.25 23.16 14.79
CA LEU A 11 -18.47 22.61 15.38
C LEU A 11 -19.25 21.77 14.37
N GLU A 12 -19.42 22.26 13.14
CA GLU A 12 -20.10 21.51 12.07
C GLU A 12 -19.33 20.25 11.68
N ARG A 13 -17.99 20.31 11.62
CA ARG A 13 -17.14 19.13 11.38
C ARG A 13 -17.36 18.07 12.44
N LYS A 14 -17.38 18.47 13.72
CA LYS A 14 -17.62 17.54 14.83
C LYS A 14 -19.01 16.91 14.74
N ALA A 15 -20.04 17.72 14.46
CA ALA A 15 -21.40 17.24 14.28
C ALA A 15 -21.51 16.28 13.08
N ALA A 16 -20.96 16.65 11.93
CA ALA A 16 -20.98 15.82 10.73
C ALA A 16 -20.23 14.49 10.94
N ALA A 17 -19.06 14.51 11.58
CA ALA A 17 -18.32 13.31 11.93
C ALA A 17 -19.14 12.41 12.85
N HIS A 18 -19.79 12.96 13.88
CA HIS A 18 -20.65 12.21 14.78
C HIS A 18 -21.84 11.56 14.07
N GLU A 19 -22.57 12.33 13.26
CA GLU A 19 -23.70 11.83 12.44
C GLU A 19 -23.25 10.72 11.48
N ILE A 20 -22.13 10.92 10.77
CA ILE A 20 -21.58 9.92 9.84
C ILE A 20 -21.16 8.64 10.58
N THR A 21 -20.58 8.75 11.79
CA THR A 21 -20.24 7.56 12.60
C THR A 21 -21.48 6.73 12.90
N HIS A 22 -22.59 7.35 13.34
CA HIS A 22 -23.85 6.61 13.54
C HIS A 22 -24.34 5.93 12.26
N TYR A 23 -24.23 6.59 11.12
CA TYR A 23 -24.61 5.99 9.84
C TYR A 23 -23.73 4.78 9.50
N LEU A 24 -22.40 4.93 9.53
CA LEU A 24 -21.49 3.84 9.16
C LEU A 24 -21.62 2.64 10.08
N LEU A 25 -21.74 2.86 11.39
CA LEU A 25 -21.95 1.77 12.35
C LEU A 25 -23.34 1.13 12.22
N SER A 26 -24.35 1.82 11.68
CA SER A 26 -25.66 1.22 11.38
C SER A 26 -25.66 0.27 10.19
N LEU A 27 -24.57 0.24 9.39
CA LEU A 27 -24.44 -0.62 8.21
C LEU A 27 -23.88 -2.00 8.51
N GLY A 28 -23.34 -2.22 9.71
CA GLY A 28 -22.73 -3.49 10.11
C GLY A 28 -23.19 -3.94 11.49
N ASP A 29 -23.03 -5.22 11.76
CA ASP A 29 -23.40 -5.83 13.04
C ASP A 29 -22.20 -5.98 13.99
N GLU A 30 -21.01 -5.56 13.57
CA GLU A 30 -19.79 -5.70 14.35
C GLU A 30 -19.73 -4.73 15.52
N ARG A 31 -19.37 -5.25 16.69
CA ARG A 31 -19.19 -4.46 17.91
C ARG A 31 -17.75 -4.04 18.03
N TYR A 32 -17.52 -2.74 18.21
CA TYR A 32 -16.18 -2.23 18.51
C TYR A 32 -15.73 -2.72 19.90
N SER A 33 -14.54 -3.31 19.96
CA SER A 33 -13.89 -3.72 21.19
C SER A 33 -12.40 -3.40 21.13
N THR A 34 -11.85 -2.95 22.25
CA THR A 34 -10.41 -2.76 22.44
C THR A 34 -9.95 -3.72 23.54
N PRO A 35 -9.68 -4.99 23.20
CA PRO A 35 -9.16 -5.93 24.19
C PRO A 35 -7.80 -5.46 24.71
N ALA A 36 -7.43 -5.92 25.90
CA ALA A 36 -6.11 -5.65 26.46
C ALA A 36 -5.03 -6.22 25.52
N ILE A 37 -4.01 -5.43 25.26
CA ILE A 37 -2.89 -5.84 24.40
C ILE A 37 -1.88 -6.58 25.27
N GLU A 38 -1.59 -7.83 24.91
CA GLU A 38 -0.57 -8.64 25.56
C GLU A 38 0.83 -8.18 25.15
N SER A 39 1.72 -7.94 26.13
CA SER A 39 3.08 -7.45 25.87
C SER A 39 3.92 -8.41 25.03
N GLU A 40 3.74 -9.72 25.22
CA GLU A 40 4.46 -10.74 24.44
C GLU A 40 4.02 -10.74 22.97
N ALA A 41 2.72 -10.60 22.71
CA ALA A 41 2.19 -10.48 21.35
C ALA A 41 2.72 -9.21 20.66
N ALA A 42 2.75 -8.08 21.38
CA ALA A 42 3.33 -6.84 20.86
C ALA A 42 4.83 -6.99 20.55
N ASN A 43 5.60 -7.73 21.35
CA ASN A 43 7.03 -7.97 21.10
C ASN A 43 7.26 -8.85 19.85
N ARG A 44 6.51 -9.94 19.70
CA ARG A 44 6.55 -10.77 18.47
C ARG A 44 6.08 -9.99 17.25
N GLY A 45 5.07 -9.15 17.43
CA GLY A 45 4.56 -8.25 16.40
C GLY A 45 5.59 -7.24 15.93
N ARG A 46 6.38 -6.70 16.85
CA ARG A 46 7.52 -5.83 16.53
C ARG A 46 8.52 -6.56 15.66
N GLU A 47 8.96 -7.75 16.05
CA GLU A 47 9.90 -8.55 15.25
C GLU A 47 9.34 -8.85 13.86
N THR A 48 8.10 -9.32 13.79
CA THR A 48 7.44 -9.67 12.52
C THR A 48 7.31 -8.45 11.61
N PHE A 49 6.83 -7.31 12.14
CA PHE A 49 6.71 -6.05 11.38
C PHE A 49 8.04 -5.62 10.76
N HIS A 50 9.13 -5.74 11.50
CA HIS A 50 10.45 -5.32 11.03
C HIS A 50 11.11 -6.32 10.07
N THR A 51 10.72 -7.60 10.06
CA THR A 51 11.42 -8.63 9.27
C THR A 51 10.63 -9.15 8.06
N VAL A 52 9.30 -9.13 8.12
CA VAL A 52 8.42 -9.71 7.08
C VAL A 52 8.31 -8.83 5.83
N GLY A 53 8.67 -7.55 5.93
CA GLY A 53 8.70 -6.59 4.82
C GLY A 53 7.82 -5.35 4.99
N CYS A 54 7.11 -5.17 6.12
CA CYS A 54 6.31 -3.96 6.35
C CYS A 54 7.18 -2.70 6.27
N VAL A 55 8.40 -2.79 6.82
CA VAL A 55 9.41 -1.71 6.79
C VAL A 55 10.04 -1.51 5.42
N ALA A 56 9.64 -2.21 4.36
CA ALA A 56 10.02 -1.80 3.00
C ALA A 56 9.21 -0.56 2.57
N CYS A 57 8.01 -0.37 3.12
CA CYS A 57 7.12 0.75 2.79
C CYS A 57 6.83 1.66 3.98
N HIS A 58 6.66 1.11 5.18
CA HIS A 58 6.37 1.85 6.40
C HIS A 58 7.64 2.20 7.17
N SER A 59 7.53 3.17 8.07
CA SER A 59 8.67 3.52 8.92
C SER A 59 8.89 2.40 9.94
N PRO A 60 10.13 1.91 10.11
CA PRO A 60 10.46 1.19 11.33
C PRO A 60 10.27 2.11 12.53
N ARG A 61 10.07 1.50 13.70
CA ARG A 61 9.80 2.21 14.94
C ARG A 61 10.78 1.78 16.02
N ALA A 62 11.26 2.75 16.79
CA ALA A 62 12.06 2.50 17.98
C ALA A 62 11.24 1.81 19.08
N GLU A 63 11.90 1.45 20.18
CA GLU A 63 11.23 0.83 21.34
C GLU A 63 10.18 1.75 21.98
N ASP A 64 10.39 3.06 21.91
CA ASP A 64 9.43 4.09 22.35
C ASP A 64 8.34 4.41 21.31
N HIS A 65 8.21 3.56 20.28
CA HIS A 65 7.26 3.67 19.18
C HIS A 65 7.45 4.87 18.23
N GLN A 66 8.51 5.66 18.38
CA GLN A 66 8.82 6.75 17.45
C GLN A 66 9.21 6.21 16.06
N GLU A 67 8.69 6.84 15.00
CA GLU A 67 9.02 6.50 13.62
C GLU A 67 10.44 6.99 13.27
N LEU A 68 11.30 6.08 12.83
CA LEU A 68 12.72 6.37 12.56
C LEU A 68 12.98 6.93 11.14
N LEU A 69 12.15 6.60 10.16
CA LEU A 69 12.33 6.94 8.73
C LEU A 69 11.07 7.56 8.14
N ALA A 70 10.39 8.44 8.87
CA ALA A 70 9.06 8.96 8.53
C ALA A 70 9.01 9.62 7.13
N GLU A 71 10.02 10.42 6.76
CA GLU A 71 10.05 11.16 5.48
C GLU A 71 10.07 10.24 4.25
N ASN A 72 10.72 9.08 4.36
CA ASN A 72 10.88 8.10 3.29
C ASN A 72 9.94 6.90 3.45
N SER A 73 8.83 7.09 4.18
CA SER A 73 7.88 6.04 4.52
C SER A 73 6.45 6.41 4.18
N VAL A 74 5.61 5.40 3.99
CA VAL A 74 4.16 5.56 4.04
C VAL A 74 3.78 5.72 5.52
N PRO A 75 3.20 6.87 5.93
CA PRO A 75 2.86 7.09 7.32
C PRO A 75 1.71 6.17 7.74
N LEU A 76 1.83 5.58 8.92
CA LEU A 76 0.74 4.82 9.54
C LEU A 76 -0.21 5.74 10.31
N GLY A 77 0.30 6.88 10.78
CA GLY A 77 -0.43 7.80 11.65
C GLY A 77 -0.81 7.15 12.97
N LYS A 78 -1.89 7.64 13.59
CA LYS A 78 -2.38 7.15 14.88
C LYS A 78 -3.29 5.93 14.72
N VAL A 79 -2.68 4.76 14.48
CA VAL A 79 -3.41 3.51 14.24
C VAL A 79 -4.32 3.14 15.43
N HIS A 80 -3.84 3.34 16.66
CA HIS A 80 -4.58 3.07 17.90
C HIS A 80 -5.85 3.92 18.08
N GLU A 81 -5.97 5.06 17.41
CA GLU A 81 -7.20 5.88 17.45
C GLU A 81 -8.23 5.44 16.38
N LYS A 82 -7.86 4.53 15.47
CA LYS A 82 -8.64 4.23 14.25
C LYS A 82 -9.11 2.80 14.13
N TYR A 83 -8.46 1.86 14.80
CA TYR A 83 -8.71 0.45 14.65
C TYR A 83 -8.91 -0.22 16.02
N SER A 84 -9.88 -1.14 16.08
CA SER A 84 -9.88 -2.23 17.05
C SER A 84 -8.78 -3.25 16.70
N VAL A 85 -8.47 -4.15 17.63
CA VAL A 85 -7.58 -5.29 17.36
C VAL A 85 -8.15 -6.13 16.22
N ASP A 86 -9.41 -6.59 16.35
CA ASP A 86 -10.06 -7.45 15.35
C ASP A 86 -10.14 -6.77 13.97
N GLY A 87 -10.46 -5.47 13.93
CA GLY A 87 -10.54 -4.72 12.68
C GLY A 87 -9.19 -4.54 12.00
N LEU A 88 -8.11 -4.37 12.78
CA LEU A 88 -6.76 -4.31 12.22
C LEU A 88 -6.28 -5.70 11.76
N VAL A 89 -6.57 -6.75 12.52
CA VAL A 89 -6.27 -8.14 12.14
C VAL A 89 -6.93 -8.48 10.81
N ALA A 90 -8.26 -8.29 10.70
CA ALA A 90 -9.00 -8.55 9.46
C ALA A 90 -8.44 -7.76 8.27
N PHE A 91 -8.04 -6.50 8.50
CA PHE A 91 -7.42 -5.69 7.46
C PHE A 91 -6.02 -6.20 7.05
N LEU A 92 -5.18 -6.62 8.01
CA LEU A 92 -3.84 -7.15 7.73
C LEU A 92 -3.90 -8.52 7.03
N GLU A 93 -4.90 -9.33 7.37
CA GLU A 93 -5.15 -10.64 6.75
C GLU A 93 -5.69 -10.56 5.34
N ASN A 94 -6.38 -9.48 4.94
CA ASN A 94 -6.85 -9.29 3.58
C ASN A 94 -7.01 -7.82 3.17
N PRO A 95 -5.89 -7.07 3.01
CA PRO A 95 -5.96 -5.65 2.72
C PRO A 95 -6.60 -5.35 1.35
N LEU A 96 -6.49 -6.28 0.40
CA LEU A 96 -7.04 -6.12 -0.95
C LEU A 96 -8.58 -6.13 -0.98
N GLN A 97 -9.23 -6.74 0.01
CA GLN A 97 -10.70 -6.72 0.13
C GLN A 97 -11.22 -5.29 0.36
N THR A 98 -10.51 -4.51 1.18
CA THR A 98 -10.90 -3.13 1.51
C THR A 98 -10.20 -2.10 0.62
N ARG A 99 -9.00 -2.43 0.10
CA ARG A 99 -8.17 -1.56 -0.74
C ARG A 99 -7.72 -2.32 -2.01
N PRO A 100 -8.63 -2.56 -2.97
CA PRO A 100 -8.35 -3.36 -4.16
C PRO A 100 -7.29 -2.75 -5.09
N ALA A 101 -6.97 -1.46 -4.95
CA ALA A 101 -5.89 -0.79 -5.68
C ALA A 101 -4.47 -1.25 -5.28
N GLY A 102 -4.32 -2.17 -4.30
CA GLY A 102 -3.05 -2.85 -4.01
C GLY A 102 -1.96 -2.01 -3.32
N ARG A 103 -2.19 -0.71 -3.09
CA ARG A 103 -1.19 0.20 -2.48
C ARG A 103 -0.69 -0.25 -1.10
N MET A 104 -1.49 -1.02 -0.37
CA MET A 104 -1.03 -1.87 0.72
C MET A 104 -1.27 -3.31 0.29
N PRO A 105 -0.21 -4.07 -0.06
CA PRO A 105 -0.36 -5.42 -0.58
C PRO A 105 -0.69 -6.41 0.53
N GLN A 106 -1.19 -7.57 0.11
CA GLN A 106 -1.28 -8.75 0.96
C GLN A 106 0.14 -9.29 1.24
N MET A 107 0.53 -9.36 2.51
CA MET A 107 1.85 -9.82 2.95
C MET A 107 1.89 -11.33 3.24
N GLN A 108 0.79 -12.04 2.99
CA GLN A 108 0.65 -13.49 3.22
C GLN A 108 0.89 -13.84 4.70
N LEU A 109 0.31 -13.04 5.59
CA LEU A 109 0.39 -13.25 7.03
C LEU A 109 -0.52 -14.40 7.44
N SER A 110 -0.10 -15.18 8.44
CA SER A 110 -1.01 -16.03 9.19
C SER A 110 -1.87 -15.19 10.14
N HIS A 111 -2.98 -15.76 10.63
CA HIS A 111 -3.84 -15.12 11.61
C HIS A 111 -3.07 -14.64 12.85
N TRP A 112 -2.17 -15.48 13.37
CA TRP A 112 -1.38 -15.15 14.56
C TRP A 112 -0.35 -14.03 14.30
N GLU A 113 0.28 -14.02 13.13
CA GLU A 113 1.17 -12.91 12.74
C GLU A 113 0.39 -11.59 12.62
N ALA A 114 -0.83 -11.64 12.09
CA ALA A 114 -1.69 -10.47 12.02
C ALA A 114 -2.10 -9.96 13.41
N ILE A 115 -2.45 -10.86 14.35
CA ILE A 115 -2.71 -10.52 15.76
C ILE A 115 -1.50 -9.87 16.41
N ASP A 116 -0.31 -10.48 16.27
CA ASP A 116 0.91 -9.98 16.88
C ASP A 116 1.25 -8.58 16.33
N ILE A 117 1.23 -8.39 15.01
CA ILE A 117 1.46 -7.07 14.39
C ILE A 117 0.39 -6.06 14.82
N ALA A 118 -0.89 -6.44 14.88
CA ALA A 118 -1.94 -5.55 15.33
C ALA A 118 -1.71 -5.12 16.79
N SER A 119 -1.38 -6.07 17.67
CA SER A 119 -1.01 -5.83 19.06
C SER A 119 0.14 -4.83 19.18
N TYR A 120 1.18 -5.00 18.35
CA TYR A 120 2.32 -4.09 18.29
C TYR A 120 1.94 -2.67 17.85
N LEU A 121 1.14 -2.53 16.79
CA LEU A 121 0.77 -1.22 16.24
C LEU A 121 -0.25 -0.46 17.09
N LEU A 122 -1.04 -1.19 17.88
CA LEU A 122 -2.05 -0.66 18.78
C LEU A 122 -1.53 -0.46 20.21
N ALA A 123 -0.37 -1.02 20.56
CA ALA A 123 0.30 -0.81 21.85
C ALA A 123 0.65 0.68 22.00
N ALA A 124 -0.28 1.43 22.59
CA ALA A 124 -0.06 2.80 23.01
C ALA A 124 0.48 2.82 24.45
N PRO A 125 1.30 3.82 24.83
CA PRO A 125 1.56 4.07 26.23
C PRO A 125 0.24 4.46 26.89
N THR A 126 -0.26 3.61 27.79
CA THR A 126 -1.32 3.90 28.78
C THR A 126 -2.71 4.27 28.23
N THR A 127 -3.59 3.28 28.07
CA THR A 127 -4.71 2.94 28.97
C THR A 127 -5.73 2.10 28.20
N ALA A 128 -5.95 0.87 28.66
CA ALA A 128 -7.09 0.07 28.23
C ALA A 128 -8.37 0.75 28.75
N SER A 129 -9.00 1.57 27.92
CA SER A 129 -10.36 2.02 28.17
C SER A 129 -11.30 0.95 27.62
N VAL A 130 -11.97 0.22 28.51
CA VAL A 130 -13.16 -0.54 28.12
C VAL A 130 -14.16 0.49 27.62
N THR A 131 -14.32 0.57 26.31
CA THR A 131 -15.29 1.49 25.72
C THR A 131 -16.65 0.83 25.81
N GLU A 132 -17.57 1.46 26.54
CA GLU A 132 -18.99 1.10 26.51
C GLU A 132 -19.47 1.02 25.04
N PRO A 133 -20.40 0.10 24.70
CA PRO A 133 -20.92 -0.03 23.36
C PRO A 133 -21.41 1.32 22.84
N PHE A 134 -20.98 1.70 21.64
CA PHE A 134 -21.39 2.96 21.03
C PHE A 134 -22.93 2.99 20.88
N PRO A 135 -23.65 3.92 21.53
CA PRO A 135 -25.11 3.91 21.55
C PRO A 135 -25.66 4.38 20.21
N LEU A 136 -26.00 3.44 19.32
CA LEU A 136 -26.57 3.76 18.01
C LEU A 136 -27.90 4.51 18.14
N ASN A 137 -28.06 5.56 17.34
CA ASN A 137 -29.25 6.39 17.29
C ASN A 137 -29.72 6.51 15.84
N ALA A 138 -30.96 6.10 15.57
CA ALA A 138 -31.50 6.03 14.22
C ALA A 138 -31.65 7.41 13.55
N ASP A 139 -32.02 8.45 14.30
CA ASP A 139 -32.18 9.81 13.77
C ASP A 139 -30.83 10.39 13.36
N LEU A 140 -29.79 10.16 14.18
CA LEU A 140 -28.43 10.56 13.84
C LEU A 140 -27.87 9.76 12.67
N ALA A 141 -28.18 8.47 12.56
CA ALA A 141 -27.81 7.66 11.40
C ALA A 141 -28.48 8.16 10.11
N ALA A 142 -29.75 8.57 10.17
CA ALA A 142 -30.45 9.17 9.03
C ALA A 142 -29.81 10.50 8.59
N LYS A 143 -29.46 11.38 9.55
CA LYS A 143 -28.69 12.60 9.27
C LYS A 143 -27.31 12.28 8.70
N GLY A 144 -26.63 11.27 9.23
CA GLY A 144 -25.33 10.79 8.77
C GLY A 144 -25.36 10.33 7.31
N LYS A 145 -26.40 9.58 6.91
CA LYS A 145 -26.60 9.18 5.51
C LYS A 145 -26.76 10.39 4.58
N ALA A 146 -27.53 11.39 5.00
CA ALA A 146 -27.69 12.63 4.25
C ALA A 146 -26.36 13.39 4.12
N ARG A 147 -25.60 13.52 5.21
CA ARG A 147 -24.26 14.13 5.22
C ARG A 147 -23.26 13.39 4.34
N PHE A 148 -23.23 12.07 4.43
CA PHE A 148 -22.37 11.21 3.60
C PHE A 148 -22.62 11.47 2.12
N THR A 149 -23.89 11.60 1.73
CA THR A 149 -24.31 11.91 0.36
C THR A 149 -23.92 13.32 -0.05
N GLN A 150 -24.17 14.31 0.82
CA GLN A 150 -23.92 15.74 0.59
C GLN A 150 -22.42 16.04 0.41
N LEU A 151 -21.57 15.37 1.19
CA LEU A 151 -20.11 15.50 1.10
C LEU A 151 -19.52 14.68 -0.05
N GLY A 152 -20.35 13.92 -0.78
CA GLY A 152 -19.92 13.13 -1.94
C GLY A 152 -19.09 11.90 -1.58
N CYS A 153 -19.16 11.39 -0.34
CA CYS A 153 -18.36 10.25 0.11
C CYS A 153 -18.55 9.01 -0.79
N GLN A 154 -19.76 8.80 -1.31
CA GLN A 154 -20.14 7.72 -2.23
C GLN A 154 -19.40 7.77 -3.58
N GLN A 155 -18.85 8.92 -3.97
CA GLN A 155 -18.08 9.05 -5.22
C GLN A 155 -16.73 8.31 -5.12
N CYS A 156 -16.26 8.04 -3.91
CA CYS A 156 -15.03 7.30 -3.66
C CYS A 156 -15.27 5.97 -2.92
N HIS A 157 -16.13 5.97 -1.90
CA HIS A 157 -16.44 4.83 -1.04
C HIS A 157 -17.74 4.15 -1.45
N SER A 158 -17.66 2.88 -1.85
CA SER A 158 -18.84 2.07 -2.12
C SER A 158 -19.58 1.75 -0.82
N VAL A 159 -20.91 1.86 -0.82
CA VAL A 159 -21.77 1.38 0.27
C VAL A 159 -22.64 0.26 -0.30
N ASN A 160 -22.66 -0.91 0.35
CA ASN A 160 -23.34 -2.11 -0.16
C ASN A 160 -22.92 -2.47 -1.60
N SER A 161 -21.62 -2.32 -1.90
CA SER A 161 -21.03 -2.56 -3.22
C SER A 161 -21.57 -1.67 -4.35
N GLN A 162 -22.30 -0.60 -4.03
CA GLN A 162 -22.77 0.37 -5.00
C GLN A 162 -21.84 1.59 -4.99
N LYS A 163 -21.31 1.93 -6.17
CA LYS A 163 -20.58 3.16 -6.42
C LYS A 163 -21.20 3.83 -7.64
N PRO A 164 -21.66 5.09 -7.54
CA PRO A 164 -22.09 5.84 -8.71
C PRO A 164 -20.96 5.90 -9.74
N ALA A 165 -21.30 5.91 -11.03
CA ALA A 165 -20.30 6.09 -12.08
C ALA A 165 -19.55 7.42 -11.85
N PRO A 166 -18.20 7.42 -11.85
CA PRO A 166 -17.46 8.64 -11.64
C PRO A 166 -17.74 9.62 -12.78
N THR A 167 -18.21 10.81 -12.45
CA THR A 167 -18.30 11.92 -13.40
C THR A 167 -16.90 12.54 -13.51
N SER A 168 -16.05 11.94 -14.34
CA SER A 168 -14.68 12.43 -14.57
C SER A 168 -14.61 13.30 -15.81
N LEU A 169 -13.77 14.34 -15.75
CA LEU A 169 -13.40 15.13 -16.91
C LEU A 169 -12.31 14.39 -17.69
N ALA A 170 -12.25 14.57 -19.01
CA ALA A 170 -11.10 14.13 -19.78
C ALA A 170 -9.83 14.83 -19.27
N LEU A 171 -8.68 14.17 -19.34
CA LEU A 171 -7.40 14.74 -18.85
C LEU A 171 -7.10 16.10 -19.51
N SER A 172 -7.43 16.24 -20.79
CA SER A 172 -7.28 17.47 -21.58
C SER A 172 -8.18 18.63 -21.13
N GLN A 173 -9.23 18.34 -20.34
CA GLN A 173 -10.17 19.33 -19.81
C GLN A 173 -9.85 19.71 -18.35
N LEU A 174 -8.81 19.11 -17.76
CA LEU A 174 -8.40 19.45 -16.40
C LEU A 174 -7.83 20.86 -16.33
N ARG A 175 -8.05 21.50 -15.19
CA ARG A 175 -7.56 22.84 -14.88
C ARG A 175 -6.42 22.71 -13.87
N PRO A 176 -5.14 22.72 -14.31
CA PRO A 176 -4.01 22.34 -13.46
C PRO A 176 -3.82 23.25 -12.24
N ASN A 177 -4.26 24.51 -12.33
CA ASN A 177 -4.09 25.51 -11.28
C ASN A 177 -5.39 25.82 -10.51
N GLN A 178 -6.39 24.94 -10.56
CA GLN A 178 -7.68 25.15 -9.87
C GLN A 178 -8.11 23.89 -9.12
N GLY A 179 -9.01 24.06 -8.15
CA GLY A 179 -9.62 22.95 -7.42
C GLY A 179 -8.60 22.19 -6.58
N CYS A 180 -8.61 20.86 -6.65
CA CYS A 180 -7.77 19.96 -5.85
C CYS A 180 -6.25 20.17 -6.01
N LEU A 181 -5.81 20.80 -7.12
CA LEU A 181 -4.40 21.12 -7.38
C LEU A 181 -4.05 22.60 -7.15
N SER A 182 -5.00 23.40 -6.67
CA SER A 182 -4.70 24.77 -6.21
C SER A 182 -4.24 24.76 -4.74
N ASP A 183 -3.80 25.91 -4.27
CA ASP A 183 -3.59 26.24 -2.85
C ASP A 183 -4.86 26.82 -2.20
N GLU A 184 -5.93 27.01 -2.97
CA GLU A 184 -7.22 27.51 -2.50
C GLU A 184 -8.10 26.43 -1.85
N GLN A 185 -8.99 26.89 -0.97
CA GLN A 185 -10.03 26.07 -0.35
C GLN A 185 -11.38 26.32 -1.03
N GLY A 186 -12.15 25.28 -1.24
CA GLY A 186 -13.48 25.39 -1.83
C GLY A 186 -14.31 24.12 -1.65
N ASN A 187 -15.39 23.99 -2.42
CA ASN A 187 -16.27 22.82 -2.41
C ASN A 187 -15.68 21.65 -3.21
N TRP A 188 -14.43 21.29 -2.89
CA TRP A 188 -13.72 20.14 -3.46
C TRP A 188 -12.86 19.47 -2.38
N PRO A 189 -12.51 18.18 -2.55
CA PRO A 189 -11.63 17.49 -1.62
C PRO A 189 -10.24 18.16 -1.56
N LEU A 190 -9.76 18.47 -0.37
CA LEU A 190 -8.42 19.00 -0.15
C LEU A 190 -7.43 17.86 0.10
N PHE A 191 -6.46 17.73 -0.80
CA PHE A 191 -5.34 16.80 -0.64
C PHE A 191 -4.17 17.52 0.03
N GLN A 192 -3.53 16.87 1.00
CA GLN A 192 -2.30 17.37 1.61
C GLN A 192 -1.10 17.15 0.68
N LEU A 193 -1.04 17.93 -0.40
CA LEU A 193 0.05 17.91 -1.37
C LEU A 193 1.12 18.91 -0.98
N SER A 194 2.39 18.53 -1.08
CA SER A 194 3.49 19.49 -0.98
C SER A 194 3.56 20.37 -2.23
N ASP A 195 4.20 21.54 -2.12
CA ASP A 195 4.37 22.44 -3.27
C ASP A 195 5.11 21.78 -4.42
N ARG A 196 6.08 20.92 -4.09
CA ARG A 196 6.78 20.08 -5.07
C ARG A 196 5.83 19.12 -5.78
N GLN A 197 5.02 18.37 -5.03
CA GLN A 197 4.05 17.43 -5.62
C GLN A 197 3.05 18.15 -6.51
N ARG A 198 2.53 19.31 -6.06
CA ARG A 198 1.61 20.15 -6.84
C ARG A 198 2.27 20.59 -8.16
N THR A 199 3.49 21.10 -8.10
CA THR A 199 4.25 21.54 -9.28
C THR A 199 4.51 20.39 -10.26
N GLU A 200 4.94 19.22 -9.76
CA GLU A 200 5.19 18.04 -10.58
C GLU A 200 3.91 17.51 -11.25
N MET A 201 2.79 17.47 -10.52
CA MET A 201 1.49 17.07 -11.06
C MET A 201 0.99 18.06 -12.11
N GLN A 202 1.11 19.37 -11.86
CA GLN A 202 0.74 20.42 -12.82
C GLN A 202 1.55 20.32 -14.10
N ALA A 203 2.87 20.14 -14.00
CA ALA A 203 3.74 19.96 -15.16
C ALA A 203 3.39 18.68 -15.95
N ALA A 204 3.06 17.60 -15.26
CA ALA A 204 2.63 16.35 -15.89
C ALA A 204 1.30 16.49 -16.65
N LEU A 205 0.36 17.30 -16.14
CA LEU A 205 -0.94 17.55 -16.78
C LEU A 205 -0.86 18.41 -18.05
N VAL A 206 0.12 19.31 -18.12
CA VAL A 206 0.30 20.22 -19.28
C VAL A 206 1.06 19.54 -20.43
N ARG A 207 1.81 18.47 -20.15
CA ARG A 207 2.42 17.67 -21.21
C ARG A 207 1.33 17.07 -22.09
N THR A 208 1.45 17.27 -23.40
CA THR A 208 0.63 16.59 -24.41
C THR A 208 0.66 15.10 -24.14
N SER A 209 -0.48 14.42 -24.27
CA SER A 209 -0.59 12.97 -24.11
C SER A 209 0.47 12.29 -24.96
N GLN A 210 1.54 11.84 -24.32
CA GLN A 210 2.54 11.00 -24.95
C GLN A 210 2.06 9.57 -24.75
N ASP A 211 2.06 8.78 -25.82
CA ASP A 211 1.79 7.36 -25.71
C ASP A 211 2.90 6.73 -24.86
N PHE A 212 2.51 6.12 -23.74
CA PHE A 212 3.45 5.42 -22.87
C PHE A 212 3.92 4.14 -23.55
N THR A 213 5.23 3.92 -23.56
CA THR A 213 5.81 2.67 -24.05
C THR A 213 5.56 1.52 -23.07
N SER A 214 5.73 0.26 -23.50
CA SER A 214 5.71 -0.89 -22.60
C SER A 214 6.70 -0.74 -21.43
N SER A 215 7.87 -0.15 -21.68
CA SER A 215 8.87 0.16 -20.66
C SER A 215 8.38 1.21 -19.65
N ASP A 216 7.68 2.25 -20.11
CA ASP A 216 7.08 3.26 -19.24
C ASP A 216 6.00 2.65 -18.35
N HIS A 217 5.14 1.79 -18.91
CA HIS A 217 4.11 1.08 -18.14
C HIS A 217 4.69 0.15 -17.06
N ILE A 218 5.81 -0.53 -17.36
CA ILE A 218 6.57 -1.28 -16.35
C ILE A 218 7.06 -0.34 -15.25
N ALA A 219 7.74 0.75 -15.61
CA ALA A 219 8.30 1.69 -14.65
C ALA A 219 7.21 2.29 -13.74
N LEU A 220 6.10 2.73 -14.33
CA LEU A 220 4.95 3.26 -13.61
C LEU A 220 4.36 2.24 -12.63
N THR A 221 4.22 0.99 -13.06
CA THR A 221 3.67 -0.07 -12.21
C THR A 221 4.64 -0.43 -11.06
N LEU A 222 5.93 -0.61 -11.35
CA LEU A 222 6.94 -0.96 -10.34
C LEU A 222 7.13 0.16 -9.31
N THR A 223 7.12 1.42 -9.74
CA THR A 223 7.17 2.58 -8.83
C THR A 223 5.85 2.76 -8.08
N GLY A 224 4.72 2.64 -8.77
CA GLY A 224 3.39 2.76 -8.19
C GLY A 224 3.07 1.68 -7.15
N MET A 225 3.56 0.46 -7.34
CA MET A 225 3.40 -0.62 -6.38
C MET A 225 4.55 -0.70 -5.37
N ARG A 226 5.56 0.19 -5.49
CA ARG A 226 6.77 0.22 -4.65
C ARG A 226 7.60 -1.06 -4.72
N CYS A 227 7.54 -1.81 -5.82
CA CYS A 227 8.41 -2.95 -6.07
C CYS A 227 9.88 -2.55 -5.99
N VAL A 228 10.19 -1.32 -6.44
CA VAL A 228 11.54 -0.74 -6.44
C VAL A 228 12.10 -0.41 -5.05
N ASN A 229 11.30 -0.50 -3.98
CA ASN A 229 11.80 -0.38 -2.61
C ASN A 229 12.61 -1.61 -2.16
N CYS A 230 12.37 -2.76 -2.82
CA CYS A 230 13.04 -4.03 -2.52
C CYS A 230 13.87 -4.52 -3.69
N HIS A 231 13.32 -4.42 -4.90
CA HIS A 231 13.95 -4.89 -6.12
C HIS A 231 14.66 -3.76 -6.85
N GLN A 232 15.80 -4.07 -7.45
CA GLN A 232 16.43 -3.19 -8.43
C GLN A 232 16.01 -3.60 -9.84
N ARG A 233 15.66 -2.64 -10.69
CA ARG A 233 15.56 -2.82 -12.15
C ARG A 233 16.44 -1.78 -12.83
N ASP A 234 17.37 -2.26 -13.64
CA ASP A 234 18.46 -1.48 -14.22
C ASP A 234 19.23 -0.72 -13.14
N ARG A 235 19.12 0.62 -13.11
CA ARG A 235 19.71 1.49 -12.08
C ARG A 235 18.66 2.06 -11.11
N LEU A 236 17.42 1.62 -11.21
CA LEU A 236 16.31 2.12 -10.40
C LEU A 236 16.01 1.17 -9.25
N GLY A 237 15.91 1.74 -8.04
CA GLY A 237 15.46 1.02 -6.86
C GLY A 237 16.54 0.17 -6.20
N GLY A 238 16.07 -0.84 -5.47
CA GLY A 238 16.86 -1.65 -4.56
C GLY A 238 16.67 -1.25 -3.10
N VAL A 239 17.09 -2.13 -2.20
CA VAL A 239 17.03 -1.88 -0.76
C VAL A 239 17.95 -0.72 -0.39
N SER A 240 17.42 0.30 0.29
CA SER A 240 18.22 1.44 0.74
C SER A 240 19.16 1.03 1.88
N ALA A 241 20.28 1.74 2.03
CA ALA A 241 21.23 1.49 3.11
C ALA A 241 20.59 1.57 4.51
N GLU A 242 19.64 2.50 4.70
CA GLU A 242 18.91 2.68 5.97
C GLU A 242 17.97 1.51 6.28
N ARG A 243 17.48 0.81 5.26
CA ARG A 243 16.54 -0.31 5.41
C ARG A 243 17.21 -1.68 5.32
N ASP A 244 18.45 -1.74 4.85
CA ASP A 244 19.21 -2.98 4.66
C ASP A 244 19.25 -3.86 5.92
N ILE A 245 19.34 -3.23 7.09
CA ILE A 245 19.38 -3.88 8.40
C ILE A 245 18.13 -4.70 8.74
N TYR A 246 17.03 -4.47 8.03
CA TYR A 246 15.74 -5.16 8.25
C TYR A 246 15.49 -6.31 7.27
N PHE A 247 16.37 -6.50 6.29
CA PHE A 247 16.31 -7.63 5.36
C PHE A 247 17.15 -8.77 5.93
N HIS A 248 16.49 -9.78 6.50
CA HIS A 248 17.13 -10.89 7.18
C HIS A 248 17.06 -12.21 6.40
N THR A 249 17.88 -13.16 6.84
CA THR A 249 17.90 -14.53 6.34
C THR A 249 18.02 -15.52 7.49
N THR A 250 17.40 -16.68 7.38
CA THR A 250 17.63 -17.81 8.29
C THR A 250 18.87 -18.63 7.89
N ASN A 251 19.47 -18.34 6.73
CA ASN A 251 20.71 -18.95 6.25
C ASN A 251 21.78 -17.89 5.95
N PRO A 252 22.61 -17.52 6.94
CA PRO A 252 23.61 -16.47 6.79
C PRO A 252 24.74 -16.83 5.82
N ASN A 253 24.96 -18.13 5.52
CA ASN A 253 26.01 -18.58 4.60
C ASN A 253 25.78 -18.16 3.14
N LEU A 254 24.56 -17.74 2.80
CA LEU A 254 24.21 -17.23 1.47
C LEU A 254 24.57 -15.75 1.26
N GLY A 255 25.06 -15.06 2.29
CA GLY A 255 25.40 -13.65 2.23
C GLY A 255 24.21 -12.77 1.78
N PRO A 256 24.46 -11.65 1.07
CA PRO A 256 23.40 -10.76 0.59
C PRO A 256 22.33 -11.45 -0.26
N GLN A 257 22.69 -12.48 -1.03
CA GLN A 257 21.73 -13.22 -1.88
C GLN A 257 20.71 -14.03 -1.06
N GLY A 258 21.04 -14.32 0.20
CA GLY A 258 20.15 -15.00 1.14
C GLY A 258 19.06 -14.10 1.73
N ARG A 259 19.18 -12.77 1.63
CA ARG A 259 18.28 -11.81 2.29
C ARG A 259 17.71 -10.75 1.36
N ILE A 260 18.45 -10.38 0.30
CA ILE A 260 18.05 -9.34 -0.65
C ILE A 260 17.25 -9.96 -1.82
N PRO A 261 16.09 -9.39 -2.18
CA PRO A 261 15.32 -9.84 -3.34
C PRO A 261 16.11 -9.71 -4.66
N PRO A 262 15.90 -10.61 -5.64
CA PRO A 262 16.65 -10.59 -6.89
C PRO A 262 16.37 -9.34 -7.73
N THR A 263 17.29 -8.96 -8.61
CA THR A 263 17.05 -7.88 -9.58
C THR A 263 15.95 -8.25 -10.57
N LEU A 264 15.13 -7.28 -10.97
CA LEU A 264 14.13 -7.43 -12.03
C LEU A 264 14.67 -7.03 -13.42
N THR A 265 15.96 -6.71 -13.54
CA THR A 265 16.62 -6.40 -14.82
C THR A 265 16.63 -7.61 -15.76
N GLY A 266 16.03 -7.45 -16.94
CA GLY A 266 15.98 -8.51 -17.95
C GLY A 266 15.19 -9.74 -17.50
N VAL A 267 14.25 -9.59 -16.57
CA VAL A 267 13.52 -10.71 -15.97
C VAL A 267 12.62 -11.44 -16.97
N GLY A 268 12.04 -10.73 -17.93
CA GLY A 268 11.23 -11.31 -19.02
C GLY A 268 12.04 -12.22 -19.94
N ALA A 269 13.30 -11.89 -20.20
CA ALA A 269 14.22 -12.72 -20.97
C ALA A 269 14.75 -13.95 -20.20
N LYS A 270 14.71 -13.92 -18.86
CA LYS A 270 15.34 -14.92 -17.99
C LYS A 270 14.37 -15.95 -17.43
N LEU A 271 13.11 -15.57 -17.23
CA LEU A 271 12.12 -16.41 -16.55
C LEU A 271 11.02 -16.86 -17.49
N ASN A 272 10.50 -18.07 -17.26
CA ASN A 272 9.32 -18.56 -17.96
C ASN A 272 8.07 -17.71 -17.58
N PRO A 273 7.24 -17.28 -18.54
CA PRO A 273 6.05 -16.46 -18.25
C PRO A 273 5.06 -17.09 -17.27
N ASN A 274 4.86 -18.42 -17.33
CA ASN A 274 3.97 -19.13 -16.40
C ASN A 274 4.53 -19.09 -14.97
N TRP A 275 5.85 -19.21 -14.82
CA TRP A 275 6.51 -19.08 -13.52
C TRP A 275 6.36 -17.66 -12.97
N MET A 276 6.58 -16.65 -13.80
CA MET A 276 6.46 -15.25 -13.39
C MET A 276 5.03 -14.94 -12.92
N ARG A 277 4.01 -15.45 -13.63
CA ARG A 277 2.61 -15.34 -13.22
C ARG A 277 2.34 -16.00 -11.87
N GLN A 278 2.93 -17.17 -11.59
CA GLN A 278 2.78 -17.82 -10.29
C GLN A 278 3.36 -16.99 -9.13
N VAL A 279 4.48 -16.29 -9.36
CA VAL A 279 5.11 -15.43 -8.34
C VAL A 279 4.33 -14.12 -8.14
N LEU A 280 3.97 -13.43 -9.23
CA LEU A 280 3.34 -12.11 -9.17
C LEU A 280 1.86 -12.16 -8.77
N VAL A 281 1.13 -13.19 -9.19
CA VAL A 281 -0.33 -13.27 -9.03
C VAL A 281 -0.76 -14.31 -7.99
N ALA A 282 -0.06 -15.44 -7.91
CA ALA A 282 -0.47 -16.58 -7.06
C ALA A 282 0.36 -16.73 -5.78
N GLY A 283 1.28 -15.80 -5.47
CA GLY A 283 2.06 -15.83 -4.24
C GLY A 283 3.07 -16.97 -4.12
N ARG A 284 3.48 -17.60 -5.23
CA ARG A 284 4.46 -18.70 -5.18
C ARG A 284 5.80 -18.21 -4.62
N THR A 285 6.32 -18.91 -3.62
CA THR A 285 7.64 -18.66 -3.01
C THR A 285 8.56 -19.87 -3.18
N ILE A 286 9.88 -19.64 -3.24
CA ILE A 286 10.90 -20.71 -3.36
C ILE A 286 12.13 -20.51 -2.47
N ARG A 287 12.22 -19.38 -1.76
CA ARG A 287 13.35 -19.04 -0.90
C ARG A 287 12.88 -19.02 0.55
N PRO A 288 12.73 -20.20 1.21
CA PRO A 288 12.21 -20.26 2.58
C PRO A 288 13.16 -19.61 3.61
N TYR A 289 14.40 -19.32 3.20
CA TYR A 289 15.39 -18.67 4.05
C TYR A 289 15.33 -17.14 4.05
N VAL A 290 14.65 -16.50 3.09
CA VAL A 290 14.47 -15.04 3.09
C VAL A 290 13.27 -14.72 4.01
N THR A 291 13.47 -13.89 5.03
CA THR A 291 12.37 -13.55 5.97
C THR A 291 11.37 -12.57 5.35
N THR A 292 11.86 -11.66 4.51
CA THR A 292 11.04 -10.69 3.78
C THR A 292 10.21 -11.39 2.72
N ARG A 293 8.88 -11.22 2.78
CA ARG A 293 7.94 -11.85 1.85
C ARG A 293 7.74 -10.99 0.61
N MET A 294 7.59 -11.65 -0.54
CA MET A 294 7.15 -10.96 -1.76
C MET A 294 5.67 -10.58 -1.60
N PRO A 295 5.31 -9.30 -1.62
CA PRO A 295 3.93 -8.85 -1.49
C PRO A 295 3.04 -9.32 -2.66
N GLN A 296 1.75 -9.52 -2.37
CA GLN A 296 0.72 -9.80 -3.38
C GLN A 296 -0.17 -8.57 -3.57
N TYR A 297 -0.14 -8.01 -4.78
CA TYR A 297 -0.87 -6.78 -5.12
C TYR A 297 -2.24 -7.04 -5.75
N GLY A 298 -2.59 -8.29 -6.05
CA GLY A 298 -3.81 -8.67 -6.77
C GLY A 298 -3.63 -8.63 -8.28
N ALA A 299 -4.31 -9.55 -8.99
CA ALA A 299 -4.11 -9.77 -10.43
C ALA A 299 -4.31 -8.50 -11.27
N ASP A 300 -5.36 -7.73 -10.98
CA ASP A 300 -5.71 -6.50 -11.70
C ASP A 300 -4.61 -5.42 -11.65
N ASN A 301 -3.72 -5.50 -10.66
CA ASN A 301 -2.67 -4.52 -10.43
C ASN A 301 -1.30 -4.92 -11.01
N VAL A 302 -1.06 -6.21 -11.31
CA VAL A 302 0.29 -6.69 -11.69
C VAL A 302 0.33 -7.77 -12.77
N ALA A 303 -0.79 -8.39 -13.15
CA ALA A 303 -0.76 -9.51 -14.09
C ALA A 303 -0.25 -9.11 -15.49
N HIS A 304 -0.49 -7.87 -15.91
CA HIS A 304 0.00 -7.30 -17.17
C HIS A 304 1.52 -7.21 -17.23
N LEU A 305 2.21 -7.16 -16.09
CA LEU A 305 3.68 -7.09 -16.07
C LEU A 305 4.34 -8.31 -16.72
N VAL A 306 3.69 -9.48 -16.69
CA VAL A 306 4.25 -10.70 -17.30
C VAL A 306 4.47 -10.50 -18.79
N GLU A 307 3.44 -10.00 -19.49
CA GLU A 307 3.50 -9.73 -20.93
C GLU A 307 4.43 -8.56 -21.24
N LEU A 308 4.39 -7.49 -20.44
CA LEU A 308 5.26 -6.34 -20.67
C LEU A 308 6.74 -6.69 -20.48
N PHE A 309 7.08 -7.51 -19.48
CA PHE A 309 8.46 -7.95 -19.28
C PHE A 309 8.95 -8.80 -20.45
N GLU A 310 8.14 -9.74 -20.94
CA GLU A 310 8.48 -10.56 -22.11
C GLU A 310 8.69 -9.71 -23.36
N GLN A 311 7.88 -8.67 -23.56
CA GLN A 311 8.01 -7.74 -24.69
C GLN A 311 9.28 -6.87 -24.62
N VAL A 312 9.68 -6.43 -23.43
CA VAL A 312 10.74 -5.43 -23.25
C VAL A 312 12.11 -6.05 -22.98
N ASP A 313 12.15 -7.19 -22.27
CA ASP A 313 13.40 -7.80 -21.86
C ASP A 313 13.88 -8.78 -22.94
N HIS A 314 15.04 -8.50 -23.53
CA HIS A 314 15.70 -9.37 -24.51
C HIS A 314 17.07 -9.82 -24.00
N LEU A 315 17.46 -11.04 -24.36
CA LEU A 315 18.83 -11.49 -24.15
C LEU A 315 19.76 -10.72 -25.11
N PRO A 316 20.96 -10.34 -24.67
CA PRO A 316 21.95 -9.80 -25.60
C PRO A 316 22.30 -10.84 -26.66
N ASP A 317 22.64 -10.38 -27.86
CA ASP A 317 23.18 -11.25 -28.89
C ASP A 317 24.48 -11.89 -28.37
N VAL A 318 24.52 -13.23 -28.36
CA VAL A 318 25.69 -14.00 -27.96
C VAL A 318 26.37 -14.54 -29.21
N GLU A 319 27.55 -14.00 -29.54
CA GLU A 319 28.41 -14.63 -30.52
C GLU A 319 29.14 -15.82 -29.87
N TYR A 320 28.74 -17.03 -30.24
CA TYR A 320 29.45 -18.23 -29.82
C TYR A 320 30.72 -18.39 -30.66
N PRO A 321 31.92 -18.42 -30.06
CA PRO A 321 33.13 -18.74 -30.79
C PRO A 321 32.99 -20.13 -31.43
N ARG A 322 33.23 -20.21 -32.73
CA ARG A 322 33.30 -21.49 -33.45
C ARG A 322 34.66 -22.10 -33.15
N PHE A 323 34.67 -23.21 -32.42
CA PHE A 323 35.87 -24.01 -32.23
C PHE A 323 35.93 -25.09 -33.31
N ASP A 324 37.11 -25.29 -33.91
CA ASP A 324 37.35 -26.45 -34.74
C ASP A 324 37.29 -27.71 -33.88
N ASP A 325 36.58 -28.73 -34.38
CA ASP A 325 36.47 -30.01 -33.71
C ASP A 325 37.87 -30.64 -33.60
N GLN A 326 38.39 -30.76 -32.39
CA GLN A 326 39.71 -31.35 -32.12
C GLN A 326 39.83 -32.81 -32.60
N LYS A 327 38.71 -33.46 -32.95
CA LYS A 327 38.70 -34.80 -33.59
C LYS A 327 38.97 -34.78 -35.10
N LYS A 328 39.18 -33.61 -35.70
CA LYS A 328 39.57 -33.44 -37.11
C LYS A 328 41.06 -33.15 -37.32
N LEU A 329 41.88 -33.27 -36.27
CA LEU A 329 43.35 -33.24 -36.33
C LEU A 329 43.94 -34.65 -36.29
#